data_AF-A0A7C5PFW9-F1
#
_entry.id   AF-A0A7C5PFW9-F1
#
_cell.length_a   1.000
_cell.length_b   1.000
_cell.length_c   1.000
_cell.angle_alpha   90.00
_cell.angle_beta   90.00
_cell.angle_gamma   90.00
#
_symmetry.space_group_name_H-M   'P 1'
#
loop_
_entity.id
_entity.type
_entity.pdbx_description
1 polymer ?
#
loop_
_entity_poly.entity_id
_entity_poly.type
_entity_poly.pdbx_seq_one_letter_code
_entity_poly.pdbx_strand_id
1 'polypeptide(L)'
;MKKILEVLKGKPQSPPPVWFMRQAGRYLPGYQEIRKNYNFLEMIKNPELIAKITLEPVELFDLDGAILFSDILVVLPPLGFEIIYKEGFGFEIIKEKKEVEIKIKDPEKDLNFVFKGIEEIRKNLSPFKALMVFQVALLLFFLICWKEKQGRTFMLQKNFYMKSQSCFLKI
;
A
#
# COMPACT_ATOMS: atom_id res chain seq x y z
N MET A 1 5.56 24.94 6.61
CA MET A 1 5.38 23.73 7.45
C MET A 1 4.33 22.82 6.84
N LYS A 2 4.30 21.53 7.20
CA LYS A 2 3.28 20.57 6.71
C LYS A 2 2.02 20.62 7.57
N LYS A 3 0.92 21.17 7.05
CA LYS A 3 -0.33 21.39 7.81
C LYS A 3 -0.88 20.10 8.43
N ILE A 4 -0.88 19.00 7.68
CA ILE A 4 -1.33 17.68 8.18
C ILE A 4 -0.55 17.27 9.43
N LEU A 5 0.77 17.46 9.45
CA LEU A 5 1.58 17.09 10.63
C LEU A 5 1.30 17.98 11.84
N GLU A 6 0.98 19.25 11.65
CA GLU A 6 0.63 20.12 12.76
C GLU A 6 -0.72 19.75 13.37
N VAL A 7 -1.72 19.42 12.54
CA VAL A 7 -3.01 18.90 13.02
C VAL A 7 -2.83 17.59 13.78
N LEU A 8 -1.99 16.68 13.31
CA LEU A 8 -1.67 15.43 14.02
C LEU A 8 -0.94 15.64 15.36
N LYS A 9 -0.28 16.79 15.55
CA LYS A 9 0.30 17.21 16.84
C LYS A 9 -0.70 17.94 17.74
N GLY A 10 -1.97 17.99 17.37
CA GLY A 10 -3.01 18.71 18.11
C GLY A 10 -3.02 20.22 17.88
N LYS A 11 -2.31 20.73 16.88
CA LYS A 11 -2.33 22.16 16.52
C LYS A 11 -3.32 22.40 15.38
N PRO A 12 -4.50 22.98 15.65
CA PRO A 12 -5.51 23.23 14.63
C PRO A 12 -4.97 24.16 13.53
N GLN A 13 -5.46 23.98 12.31
CA GLN A 13 -5.12 24.80 11.14
C GLN A 13 -6.42 25.37 10.53
N SER A 14 -6.35 26.58 9.98
CA SER A 14 -7.47 27.22 9.28
C SER A 14 -7.00 27.73 7.90
N PRO A 15 -7.55 27.23 6.79
CA PRO A 15 -8.51 26.12 6.70
C PRO A 15 -7.88 24.78 7.15
N PRO A 16 -8.70 23.78 7.55
CA PRO A 16 -8.20 22.44 7.89
C PRO A 16 -7.55 21.80 6.65
N PRO A 17 -6.46 21.02 6.82
CA PRO A 17 -5.81 20.39 5.69
C PRO A 17 -6.67 19.26 5.10
N VAL A 18 -6.64 19.12 3.78
CA VAL A 18 -7.47 18.15 3.05
C VAL A 18 -6.61 17.17 2.25
N TRP A 19 -7.02 15.91 2.29
CA TRP A 19 -6.54 14.82 1.43
C TRP A 19 -7.66 13.77 1.30
N PHE A 20 -7.58 12.89 0.31
CA PHE A 20 -8.61 11.88 0.10
C PHE A 20 -8.02 10.47 0.05
N MET A 21 -8.72 9.51 0.65
CA MET A 21 -8.44 8.10 0.42
C MET A 21 -8.67 7.76 -1.05
N ARG A 22 -7.75 6.99 -1.65
CA ARG A 22 -7.76 6.66 -3.08
C ARG A 22 -7.68 7.87 -4.01
N GLN A 23 -7.07 8.98 -3.59
CA GLN A 23 -6.83 10.15 -4.45
C GLN A 23 -6.02 9.82 -5.72
N ALA A 24 -5.14 8.82 -5.66
CA ALA A 24 -4.42 8.32 -6.82
C ALA A 24 -5.14 7.06 -7.33
N GLY A 25 -5.92 7.17 -8.41
CA GLY A 25 -6.78 6.07 -8.85
C GLY A 25 -7.40 6.23 -10.23
N ARG A 26 -8.28 5.28 -10.57
CA ARG A 26 -8.85 5.09 -11.92
C ARG A 26 -9.64 6.27 -12.48
N TYR A 27 -10.03 7.22 -11.64
CA TYR A 27 -10.76 8.41 -12.08
C TYR A 27 -9.83 9.47 -12.70
N LEU A 28 -8.52 9.39 -12.44
CA LEU A 28 -7.55 10.33 -12.99
C LEU A 28 -7.23 10.00 -14.45
N PRO A 29 -7.21 11.00 -15.35
CA PRO A 29 -6.86 10.79 -16.75
C PRO A 29 -5.41 10.31 -16.92
N GLY A 30 -4.45 10.85 -16.17
CA GLY A 30 -3.05 10.40 -16.23
C GLY A 30 -2.88 8.96 -15.80
N TYR A 31 -3.60 8.52 -14.75
CA TYR A 31 -3.68 7.10 -14.40
C TYR A 31 -4.23 6.25 -15.56
N GLN A 32 -5.33 6.66 -16.19
CA GLN A 32 -5.95 5.90 -17.27
C GLN A 32 -5.02 5.76 -18.47
N GLU A 33 -4.25 6.79 -18.81
CA GLU A 33 -3.26 6.74 -19.87
C GLU A 33 -2.12 5.77 -19.57
N ILE A 34 -1.57 5.80 -18.35
CA ILE A 34 -0.53 4.86 -17.92
C ILE A 34 -1.08 3.43 -17.94
N ARG A 35 -2.31 3.23 -17.46
CA ARG A 35 -2.95 1.91 -17.35
C ARG A 35 -3.15 1.23 -18.71
N LYS A 36 -3.18 1.97 -19.83
CA LYS A 36 -3.24 1.41 -21.20
C LYS A 36 -1.96 0.65 -21.58
N ASN A 37 -0.81 1.07 -21.04
CA ASN A 37 0.50 0.54 -21.42
C ASN A 37 1.10 -0.38 -20.35
N TYR A 38 0.61 -0.29 -19.10
CA TYR A 38 1.15 -1.03 -17.97
C TYR A 38 0.05 -1.75 -17.18
N ASN A 39 0.36 -2.97 -16.73
CA ASN A 39 -0.45 -3.66 -15.74
C ASN A 39 -0.22 -3.09 -14.33
N PHE A 40 -1.10 -3.44 -13.39
CA PHE A 40 -1.06 -2.88 -12.04
C PHE A 40 0.26 -3.17 -11.30
N LEU A 41 0.79 -4.39 -11.43
CA LEU A 41 2.05 -4.79 -10.81
C LEU A 41 3.25 -4.03 -11.41
N GLU A 42 3.25 -3.79 -12.72
CA GLU A 42 4.28 -3.00 -13.39
C GLU A 42 4.28 -1.56 -12.91
N MET A 43 3.09 -0.95 -12.76
CA MET A 43 2.97 0.41 -12.25
C MET A 43 3.54 0.55 -10.84
N ILE A 44 3.18 -0.35 -9.91
CA ILE A 44 3.65 -0.28 -8.52
C ILE A 44 5.10 -0.75 -8.34
N LYS A 45 5.73 -1.35 -9.36
CA LYS A 45 7.16 -1.73 -9.34
C LYS A 45 8.07 -0.71 -10.01
N ASN A 46 7.50 0.28 -10.70
CA ASN A 46 8.24 1.34 -11.37
C ASN A 46 8.21 2.64 -10.51
N PRO A 47 9.34 3.05 -9.91
CA PRO A 47 9.41 4.25 -9.06
C PRO A 47 8.91 5.53 -9.72
N GLU A 48 9.17 5.72 -11.02
CA GLU A 48 8.75 6.91 -11.76
C GLU A 48 7.22 6.94 -11.95
N LEU A 49 6.62 5.79 -12.26
CA LEU A 49 5.17 5.66 -12.37
C LEU A 49 4.49 5.85 -11.01
N ILE A 50 5.04 5.27 -9.94
CA ILE A 50 4.59 5.48 -8.56
C ILE A 50 4.56 6.98 -8.25
N ALA A 51 5.65 7.69 -8.54
CA ALA A 51 5.74 9.12 -8.28
C ALA A 51 4.73 9.92 -9.11
N LYS A 52 4.68 9.70 -10.42
CA LYS A 52 3.76 10.38 -11.34
C LYS A 52 2.30 10.23 -10.89
N ILE A 53 1.87 9.00 -10.61
CA ILE A 53 0.49 8.69 -10.20
C ILE A 53 0.17 9.28 -8.81
N THR A 54 1.15 9.28 -7.89
CA THR A 54 0.97 9.83 -6.54
C THR A 54 0.83 11.36 -6.54
N LEU A 55 1.57 12.05 -7.41
CA LEU A 55 1.66 13.50 -7.45
C LEU A 55 0.51 14.15 -8.23
N GLU A 56 0.01 13.51 -9.29
CA GLU A 56 -1.08 14.02 -10.13
C GLU A 56 -2.27 14.61 -9.35
N PRO A 57 -2.91 13.91 -8.38
CA PRO A 57 -4.05 14.50 -7.65
C PRO A 57 -3.65 15.66 -6.73
N VAL A 58 -2.40 15.67 -6.26
CA VAL A 58 -1.90 16.71 -5.37
C VAL A 58 -1.65 18.02 -6.11
N GLU A 59 -1.27 17.92 -7.38
CA GLU A 59 -1.10 19.05 -8.30
C GLU A 59 -2.45 19.54 -8.84
N LEU A 60 -3.34 18.62 -9.24
CA LEU A 60 -4.65 18.97 -9.81
C LEU A 60 -5.60 19.64 -8.80
N PHE A 61 -5.58 19.22 -7.53
CA PHE A 61 -6.54 19.65 -6.52
C PHE A 61 -5.91 20.43 -5.36
N ASP A 62 -4.62 20.77 -5.45
CA ASP A 62 -3.84 21.43 -4.41
C ASP A 62 -3.97 20.79 -3.00
N LEU A 63 -3.98 19.45 -2.93
CA LEU A 63 -4.14 18.73 -1.66
C LEU A 63 -2.98 19.01 -0.69
N ASP A 64 -3.22 19.01 0.62
CA ASP A 64 -2.16 19.23 1.63
C ASP A 64 -1.29 17.98 1.87
N GLY A 65 -1.64 16.85 1.26
CA GLY A 65 -0.97 15.58 1.39
C GLY A 65 -1.01 14.69 0.16
N ALA A 66 0.08 13.97 -0.05
CA ALA A 66 0.20 12.85 -0.96
C ALA A 66 0.10 11.54 -0.18
N ILE A 67 -0.53 10.52 -0.75
CA ILE A 67 -0.45 9.15 -0.25
C ILE A 67 0.19 8.27 -1.32
N LEU A 68 1.18 7.48 -0.91
CA LEU A 68 1.94 6.58 -1.79
C LEU A 68 0.99 5.73 -2.65
N PHE A 69 1.18 5.75 -3.97
CA PHE A 69 0.55 4.78 -4.86
C PHE A 69 1.26 3.42 -4.74
N SER A 70 0.64 2.49 -4.01
CA SER A 70 1.12 1.12 -3.81
C SER A 70 -0.07 0.20 -3.51
N ASP A 71 0.19 -1.07 -3.22
CA ASP A 71 -0.81 -2.04 -2.77
C ASP A 71 -0.39 -2.66 -1.44
N ILE A 72 -1.36 -3.04 -0.60
CA ILE A 72 -1.08 -3.73 0.65
C ILE A 72 -0.50 -5.14 0.45
N LEU A 73 -0.71 -5.74 -0.72
CA LEU A 73 -0.32 -7.10 -1.05
C LEU A 73 1.12 -7.20 -1.57
N VAL A 74 1.85 -6.08 -1.72
CA VAL A 74 3.25 -6.08 -2.21
C VAL A 74 4.20 -6.88 -1.32
N VAL A 75 3.83 -7.09 -0.05
CA VAL A 75 4.62 -7.88 0.92
C VAL A 75 4.45 -9.40 0.75
N LEU A 76 3.45 -9.84 -0.02
CA LEU A 76 3.14 -11.27 -0.16
C LEU A 76 4.12 -12.02 -1.08
N PRO A 77 4.55 -11.49 -2.25
CA PRO A 77 5.56 -12.17 -3.07
C PRO A 77 6.90 -12.43 -2.36
N PRO A 78 7.48 -11.47 -1.59
CA PRO A 78 8.66 -11.73 -0.77
C PRO A 78 8.47 -12.83 0.29
N LEU A 79 7.23 -13.03 0.76
CA LEU A 79 6.87 -14.11 1.69
C LEU A 79 6.60 -15.46 0.99
N GLY A 80 6.74 -15.51 -0.34
CA GLY A 80 6.61 -16.72 -1.14
C GLY A 80 5.20 -17.02 -1.65
N PHE A 81 4.28 -16.05 -1.60
CA PHE A 81 2.97 -16.16 -2.21
C PHE A 81 3.01 -15.69 -3.67
N GLU A 82 2.46 -16.45 -4.60
CA GLU A 82 2.32 -16.01 -5.99
C GLU A 82 0.94 -15.38 -6.18
N ILE A 83 0.90 -14.11 -6.63
CA ILE A 83 -0.33 -13.31 -6.77
C ILE A 83 -0.48 -12.86 -8.22
N ILE A 84 -1.69 -13.02 -8.73
CA ILE A 84 -2.12 -12.45 -10.02
C ILE A 84 -3.20 -11.41 -9.77
N TYR A 85 -3.10 -10.28 -10.45
CA TYR A 85 -4.16 -9.27 -10.47
C TYR A 85 -5.03 -9.48 -11.70
N LYS A 86 -6.29 -9.85 -11.49
CA LYS A 86 -7.29 -10.03 -12.55
C LYS A 86 -8.07 -8.73 -12.74
N GLU A 87 -8.11 -8.25 -13.97
CA GLU A 87 -8.88 -7.06 -14.33
C GLU A 87 -10.36 -7.25 -13.99
N GLY A 88 -10.96 -6.29 -13.28
CA GLY A 88 -12.35 -6.34 -12.82
C GLY A 88 -12.62 -7.24 -11.60
N PHE A 89 -11.77 -8.22 -11.30
CA PHE A 89 -12.00 -9.22 -10.23
C PHE A 89 -11.13 -9.05 -8.99
N GLY A 90 -10.03 -8.29 -9.06
CA GLY A 90 -9.14 -8.04 -7.92
C GLY A 90 -7.86 -8.86 -8.03
N PHE A 91 -7.49 -9.57 -6.97
CA PHE A 91 -6.30 -10.42 -6.92
C PHE A 91 -6.66 -11.87 -6.61
N GLU A 92 -5.77 -12.79 -6.97
CA GLU A 92 -5.86 -14.23 -6.71
C GLU A 92 -4.47 -14.72 -6.30
N ILE A 93 -4.38 -15.49 -5.22
CA ILE A 93 -3.17 -16.20 -4.79
C ILE A 93 -3.18 -17.58 -5.44
N ILE A 94 -2.35 -17.74 -6.47
CA ILE A 94 -2.30 -18.97 -7.27
C ILE A 94 -1.40 -20.05 -6.67
N LYS A 95 -0.60 -19.71 -5.66
CA LYS A 95 0.27 -20.66 -4.97
C LYS A 95 0.44 -20.30 -3.50
N GLU A 96 0.07 -21.25 -2.66
CA GLU A 96 0.24 -21.15 -1.21
C GLU A 96 1.47 -21.93 -0.74
N LYS A 97 2.16 -21.38 0.27
CA LYS A 97 3.17 -22.12 1.03
C LYS A 97 2.46 -22.89 2.15
N LYS A 98 2.61 -24.22 2.21
CA LYS A 98 2.01 -25.08 3.25
C LYS A 98 2.43 -24.69 4.67
N GLU A 99 3.66 -24.16 4.80
CA GLU A 99 4.16 -23.53 6.02
C GLU A 99 4.67 -22.13 5.69
N VAL A 100 3.97 -21.12 6.19
CA VAL A 100 4.39 -19.71 6.09
C VAL A 100 5.46 -19.48 7.15
N GLU A 101 6.71 -19.77 6.82
CA GLU A 101 7.82 -19.22 7.60
C GLU A 101 7.86 -17.71 7.30
N ILE A 102 7.35 -16.90 8.24
CA ILE A 102 7.32 -15.44 8.13
C ILE A 102 8.75 -14.92 8.33
N LYS A 103 9.57 -15.05 7.30
CA LYS A 103 10.91 -14.46 7.23
C LYS A 103 11.03 -13.72 5.91
N ILE A 104 10.82 -12.41 5.97
CA ILE A 104 11.32 -11.52 4.91
C ILE A 104 12.85 -11.55 5.07
N LYS A 105 13.55 -12.09 4.08
CA LYS A 105 15.01 -12.24 4.17
C LYS A 105 15.72 -10.91 4.11
N ASP A 106 15.23 -10.00 3.26
CA ASP A 106 15.80 -8.66 3.06
C ASP A 106 14.72 -7.69 2.55
N PRO A 107 14.04 -6.95 3.45
CA PRO A 107 12.98 -6.01 3.08
C PRO A 107 13.49 -4.88 2.17
N GLU A 108 14.73 -4.43 2.36
CA GLU A 108 15.32 -3.34 1.59
C GLU A 108 15.52 -3.75 0.13
N LYS A 109 15.96 -4.99 -0.09
CA LYS A 109 16.10 -5.54 -1.43
C LYS A 109 14.74 -5.90 -2.05
N ASP A 110 13.88 -6.58 -1.32
CA ASP A 110 12.62 -7.13 -1.84
C ASP A 110 11.57 -6.03 -2.12
N LEU A 111 11.60 -4.93 -1.36
CA LEU A 111 10.69 -3.79 -1.50
C LEU A 111 11.41 -2.52 -1.97
N ASN A 112 12.60 -2.65 -2.57
CA ASN A 112 13.41 -1.52 -3.05
C ASN A 112 12.63 -0.54 -3.94
N PHE A 113 11.72 -1.07 -4.77
CA PHE A 113 10.87 -0.23 -5.63
C PHE A 113 9.96 0.71 -4.83
N VAL A 114 9.50 0.31 -3.65
CA VAL A 114 8.71 1.17 -2.75
C VAL A 114 9.57 2.29 -2.20
N PHE A 115 10.77 1.96 -1.71
CA PHE A 115 11.71 2.95 -1.17
C PHE A 115 12.12 3.97 -2.23
N LYS A 116 12.50 3.51 -3.43
CA LYS A 116 12.79 4.37 -4.59
C LYS A 116 11.59 5.21 -5.00
N GLY A 117 10.38 4.67 -4.96
CA GLY A 117 9.15 5.42 -5.23
C GLY A 117 8.94 6.54 -4.22
N ILE A 118 9.15 6.27 -2.92
CA ILE A 118 9.07 7.29 -1.84
C ILE A 118 10.13 8.38 -2.06
N GLU A 119 11.37 8.00 -2.38
CA GLU A 119 12.43 8.97 -2.71
C GLU A 119 12.03 9.86 -3.89
N GLU A 120 11.52 9.26 -4.96
CA GLU A 120 11.12 10.00 -6.16
C GLU A 120 9.93 10.93 -5.90
N ILE A 121 8.93 10.48 -5.13
CA ILE A 121 7.84 11.35 -4.65
C ILE A 121 8.42 12.48 -3.80
N ARG A 122 9.42 12.21 -2.96
CA ARG A 122 9.99 13.22 -2.05
C ARG A 122 10.79 14.30 -2.77
N LYS A 123 11.47 13.96 -3.86
CA LYS A 123 12.17 14.94 -4.71
C LYS A 123 11.21 15.93 -5.36
N ASN A 124 10.07 15.44 -5.81
CA ASN A 124 9.12 16.21 -6.62
C ASN A 124 7.97 16.83 -5.79
N LEU A 125 7.63 16.27 -4.63
CA LEU A 125 6.59 16.83 -3.76
C LEU A 125 7.10 18.05 -3.01
N SER A 126 6.32 19.13 -3.03
CA SER A 126 6.56 20.32 -2.21
C SER A 126 6.89 19.96 -0.75
N PRO A 127 7.94 20.56 -0.15
CA PRO A 127 8.33 20.28 1.23
C PRO A 127 7.25 20.64 2.26
N PHE A 128 6.25 21.44 1.84
CA PHE A 128 5.11 21.84 2.66
C PHE A 128 3.94 20.86 2.61
N LYS A 129 3.95 19.89 1.69
CA LYS A 129 2.91 18.85 1.61
C LYS A 129 3.37 17.58 2.33
N ALA A 130 2.45 16.94 3.06
CA ALA A 130 2.76 15.70 3.76
C ALA A 130 2.84 14.52 2.77
N LEU A 131 3.68 13.53 3.06
CA LEU A 131 3.67 12.25 2.38
C LEU A 131 3.28 11.18 3.38
N MET A 132 2.21 10.47 3.05
CA MET A 132 1.68 9.36 3.81
C MET A 132 2.04 8.06 3.10
N VAL A 133 2.46 7.09 3.90
CA VAL A 133 2.66 5.70 3.50
C VAL A 133 1.71 4.84 4.32
N PHE A 134 1.47 3.61 3.87
CA PHE A 134 0.57 2.70 4.58
C PHE A 134 1.10 1.28 4.55
N GLN A 135 0.62 0.49 5.51
CA GLN A 135 0.84 -0.94 5.59
C GLN A 135 -0.43 -1.61 6.09
N VAL A 136 -0.61 -2.87 5.72
CA VAL A 136 -1.70 -3.69 6.23
C VAL A 136 -1.48 -4.04 7.71
N ALA A 137 -2.56 -4.00 8.49
CA ALA A 137 -2.53 -4.54 9.84
C ALA A 137 -2.32 -6.06 9.80
N LEU A 138 -1.52 -6.59 10.73
CA LEU A 138 -1.14 -8.00 10.77
C LEU A 138 -2.35 -8.96 10.73
N LEU A 139 -3.43 -8.62 11.45
CA LEU A 139 -4.66 -9.42 11.43
C LEU A 139 -5.30 -9.48 10.04
N LEU A 140 -5.37 -8.35 9.34
CA LEU A 140 -5.95 -8.28 7.99
C LEU A 140 -5.07 -9.02 6.99
N PHE A 141 -3.75 -8.94 7.16
CA PHE A 141 -2.80 -9.73 6.37
C PHE A 141 -3.06 -11.23 6.50
N PHE A 142 -3.19 -11.75 7.73
CA PHE A 142 -3.54 -13.15 7.96
C PHE A 142 -4.89 -13.54 7.35
N LEU A 143 -5.89 -12.69 7.48
CA LEU A 143 -7.22 -12.93 6.91
C LEU A 143 -7.19 -12.96 5.38
N ILE A 144 -6.38 -12.13 4.73
CA ILE A 144 -6.19 -12.15 3.27
C ILE A 144 -5.59 -13.49 2.83
N CYS A 145 -4.51 -13.93 3.48
CA CYS A 145 -3.89 -15.23 3.19
C CYS A 145 -4.83 -16.41 3.47
N TRP A 146 -5.79 -16.24 4.39
CA TRP A 146 -6.74 -17.30 4.77
C TRP A 146 -8.01 -17.32 3.90
N LYS A 147 -8.50 -16.17 3.45
CA LYS A 147 -9.80 -16.02 2.74
C LYS A 147 -9.88 -16.89 1.48
N GLU A 148 -8.77 -17.11 0.79
CA GLU A 148 -8.77 -17.88 -0.45
C GLU A 148 -9.09 -19.36 -0.26
N LYS A 149 -8.94 -19.88 0.96
CA LYS A 149 -9.35 -21.25 1.30
C LYS A 149 -10.86 -21.45 1.37
N GLN A 150 -11.67 -20.42 1.61
CA GLN A 150 -13.11 -20.58 1.86
C GLN A 150 -13.96 -19.38 1.41
N GLY A 151 -13.98 -19.06 0.12
CA GLY A 151 -15.03 -18.22 -0.47
C GLY A 151 -15.36 -16.92 0.29
N ARG A 152 -16.60 -16.42 0.15
CA ARG A 152 -16.98 -15.05 0.61
C ARG A 152 -17.31 -14.93 2.10
N THR A 153 -17.12 -15.96 2.92
CA THR A 153 -17.64 -15.98 4.30
C THR A 153 -16.50 -16.03 5.32
N PHE A 154 -16.27 -14.94 6.04
CA PHE A 154 -15.31 -14.87 7.14
C PHE A 154 -15.92 -15.44 8.43
N MET A 155 -15.77 -16.75 8.65
CA MET A 155 -16.02 -17.33 9.98
C MET A 155 -14.72 -17.25 10.80
N LEU A 156 -14.61 -16.24 11.66
CA LEU A 156 -13.48 -16.06 12.58
C LEU A 156 -13.42 -17.22 13.59
N GLN A 157 -12.58 -18.23 13.35
CA GLN A 157 -12.26 -19.21 14.38
C GLN A 157 -11.10 -18.70 15.26
N LYS A 158 -11.42 -18.42 16.54
CA LYS A 158 -10.54 -17.97 17.64
C LYS A 158 -9.25 -18.78 17.83
N ASN A 159 -9.15 -19.99 17.28
CA ASN A 159 -8.14 -20.98 17.66
C ASN A 159 -6.72 -20.68 17.14
N PHE A 160 -6.55 -19.90 16.07
CA PHE A 160 -5.21 -19.57 15.56
C PHE A 160 -4.55 -18.39 16.30
N TYR A 161 -5.34 -17.36 16.64
CA TYR A 161 -4.85 -16.16 17.33
C TYR A 161 -4.19 -16.47 18.69
N MET A 162 -4.71 -17.49 19.39
CA MET A 162 -4.16 -17.95 20.67
C MET A 162 -2.81 -18.68 20.55
N LYS A 163 -2.49 -19.27 19.38
CA LYS A 163 -1.23 -19.99 19.16
C LYS A 163 -0.09 -19.08 18.68
N SER A 164 -0.39 -17.98 18.00
CA SER A 164 0.62 -17.06 17.46
C SER A 164 1.10 -16.00 18.46
N GLN A 165 0.45 -15.86 19.62
CA GLN A 165 0.75 -14.81 20.60
C GLN A 165 2.17 -14.92 21.20
N SER A 166 2.78 -16.10 21.19
CA SER A 166 4.15 -16.32 21.68
C SER A 166 5.26 -15.86 20.73
N CYS A 167 4.98 -15.70 19.43
CA CYS A 167 5.99 -15.31 18.44
C CYS A 167 6.20 -13.79 18.33
N PHE A 168 5.23 -12.97 18.71
CA PHE A 168 5.24 -11.53 18.42
C PHE A 168 5.57 -10.62 19.62
N LEU A 169 5.75 -11.17 20.82
CA LEU A 169 6.13 -10.41 22.04
C LEU A 169 7.66 -10.22 22.19
N LYS A 170 8.45 -10.40 21.13
CA LYS A 170 9.90 -10.22 21.13
C LYS A 170 10.40 -9.29 20.00
N ILE A 171 9.61 -8.28 19.67
CA ILE A 171 10.05 -7.10 18.91
C ILE A 171 9.81 -5.88 19.79
#